data_AF-A0A928XRL3-F1
#
_entry.id   AF-A0A928XRL3-F1
#
_cell.length_a   1.000
_cell.length_b   1.000
_cell.length_c   1.000
_cell.angle_alpha   90.00
_cell.angle_beta   90.00
_cell.angle_gamma   90.00
#
_symmetry.space_group_name_H-M   'P 1'
#
loop_
_entity.id
_entity.type
_entity.pdbx_description
1 polymer ?
#
loop_
_entity_poly.entity_id
_entity_poly.type
_entity_poly.pdbx_seq_one_letter_code
_entity_poly.pdbx_strand_id
1 'polypeptide(L)'
;MKKRSLIAGAIAAVVLAALWLWPASRPQAGYPFARRVTGTAVSPLWKLSPEALEQLTGDDAERLERYASQLDRAVADARAAEALLKIESTDQLKAEDRKKIRELWWSFFEPMLALDELKRRYEGWFGIDYLAHPGLHARSYGISYAALCAQVAGGQAFLDVVAGKDLAPKLFDEAMPELGLPRGTFSAMRARLGRARDYSFVPAGAEWYEQWIDKHLAGKPGERIRALVGVRSKAALAKLTEVKGALRTAENKAELLKSTAFSAWFPIQKEVAEWAGDTRFAPESRRLINDAQLAEMRRLLRPGDILVERRNWYLSNVGLPGFWPHAALYSGSQQDIQKTFDADAEVQKRFDGSFSAHLAKKHPAAWKALGERDAAGHPHSVVEAVSEGVVAQSFEHSCGADYVAALRPKLPLVEIAAGLERSLRYFGRPYDFDFDFATDDRVVCSELVIKAYEATEPGAGLKPPWVTVAGRRAVTPTEFVRLFVSERGKPEAQLEFVYFLEGRERQKGAVVADADALAKTPERPKWDVAQP
;
A
#
# COMPACT_ATOMS: atom_id res chain seq x y z
N MET A 1 43.08 -2.81 -27.18
CA MET A 1 43.56 -3.35 -25.89
C MET A 1 43.76 -2.30 -24.78
N LYS A 2 44.05 -1.02 -25.07
CA LYS A 2 44.35 0.00 -24.03
C LYS A 2 43.15 0.60 -23.24
N LYS A 3 41.89 0.45 -23.68
CA LYS A 3 40.71 0.96 -22.93
C LYS A 3 40.16 0.01 -21.87
N ARG A 4 40.38 -1.30 -21.99
CA ARG A 4 39.98 -2.30 -20.98
C ARG A 4 40.91 -2.31 -19.77
N SER A 5 42.19 -1.94 -19.94
CA SER A 5 43.16 -1.83 -18.85
C SER A 5 42.98 -0.60 -17.96
N LEU A 6 42.41 0.50 -18.48
CA LEU A 6 42.13 1.71 -17.72
C LEU A 6 40.90 1.58 -16.80
N ILE A 7 39.86 0.87 -17.26
CA ILE A 7 38.66 0.60 -16.45
C ILE A 7 38.96 -0.49 -15.40
N ALA A 8 39.71 -1.53 -15.76
CA ALA A 8 40.18 -2.53 -14.81
C ALA A 8 41.14 -1.92 -13.76
N GLY A 9 41.98 -0.96 -14.15
CA GLY A 9 42.87 -0.23 -13.24
C GLY A 9 42.15 0.70 -12.26
N ALA A 10 41.07 1.36 -12.70
CA ALA A 10 40.26 2.21 -11.82
C ALA A 10 39.44 1.39 -10.81
N ILE A 11 38.91 0.24 -11.22
CA ILE A 11 38.18 -0.68 -10.33
C ILE A 11 39.15 -1.35 -9.34
N ALA A 12 40.33 -1.79 -9.80
CA ALA A 12 41.36 -2.37 -8.93
C ALA A 12 41.90 -1.36 -7.90
N ALA A 13 42.04 -0.07 -8.27
CA ALA A 13 42.49 0.98 -7.35
C ALA A 13 41.45 1.29 -6.25
N VAL A 14 40.15 1.26 -6.58
CA VAL A 14 39.07 1.43 -5.59
C VAL A 14 38.99 0.23 -4.64
N VAL A 15 39.21 -0.99 -5.14
CA VAL A 15 39.21 -2.23 -4.33
C VAL A 15 40.46 -2.33 -3.43
N LEU A 16 41.65 -1.99 -3.93
CA LEU A 16 42.88 -2.01 -3.12
C LEU A 16 42.91 -0.90 -2.06
N ALA A 17 42.37 0.29 -2.35
CA ALA A 17 42.19 1.34 -1.36
C ALA A 17 41.17 0.96 -0.27
N ALA A 18 40.12 0.20 -0.62
CA ALA A 18 39.13 -0.32 0.32
C ALA A 18 39.70 -1.39 1.27
N LEU A 19 40.68 -2.17 0.82
CA LEU A 19 41.37 -3.19 1.63
C LEU A 19 42.42 -2.58 2.58
N TRP A 20 43.10 -1.49 2.17
CA TRP A 20 44.15 -0.84 2.98
C TRP A 20 43.62 0.06 4.11
N LEU A 21 42.34 0.48 4.03
CA LEU A 21 41.69 1.36 5.00
C LEU A 21 40.74 0.62 5.96
N TRP A 22 40.84 -0.70 6.03
CA TRP A 22 40.07 -1.57 6.93
C TRP A 22 40.42 -1.25 8.40
N PRO A 23 39.52 -0.67 9.21
CA PRO A 23 39.79 -0.51 10.63
C PRO A 23 39.63 -1.88 11.28
N ALA A 24 40.76 -2.48 11.69
CA ALA A 24 40.72 -3.45 12.76
C ALA A 24 40.12 -2.74 13.99
N SER A 25 39.02 -3.28 14.53
CA SER A 25 38.24 -2.79 15.69
C SER A 25 37.11 -1.77 15.43
N ARG A 26 35.91 -2.30 15.12
CA ARG A 26 34.59 -1.93 15.69
C ARG A 26 33.52 -2.89 15.12
N PRO A 27 32.54 -3.37 15.92
CA PRO A 27 31.57 -4.39 15.49
C PRO A 27 30.43 -3.86 14.61
N GLN A 28 30.69 -2.84 13.78
CA GLN A 28 29.71 -2.26 12.86
C GLN A 28 30.40 -1.93 11.54
N ALA A 29 30.36 -2.86 10.58
CA ALA A 29 30.93 -2.65 9.25
C ALA A 29 29.87 -2.73 8.15
N GLY A 30 29.01 -1.72 8.08
CA GLY A 30 28.39 -1.30 6.81
C GLY A 30 29.36 -0.41 6.02
N TYR A 31 29.37 -0.52 4.69
CA TYR A 31 30.36 0.12 3.79
C TYR A 31 30.66 1.61 4.17
N PRO A 32 31.87 1.94 4.68
CA PRO A 32 32.17 3.27 5.23
C PRO A 32 32.07 4.43 4.22
N PHE A 33 32.24 4.13 2.93
CA PHE A 33 32.21 5.13 1.86
C PHE A 33 30.78 5.50 1.43
N ALA A 34 29.80 4.62 1.63
CA ALA A 34 28.42 4.86 1.18
C ALA A 34 27.79 6.07 1.88
N ARG A 35 28.12 6.29 3.17
CA ARG A 35 27.68 7.46 3.96
C ARG A 35 28.14 8.82 3.39
N ARG A 36 29.23 8.87 2.61
CA ARG A 36 29.73 10.13 2.03
C ARG A 36 29.09 10.48 0.69
N VAL A 37 28.49 9.50 0.00
CA VAL A 37 27.92 9.68 -1.35
C VAL A 37 26.42 9.95 -1.31
N THR A 38 25.69 9.42 -0.31
CA THR A 38 24.21 9.45 -0.28
C THR A 38 23.58 10.53 0.59
N GLY A 39 24.37 11.40 1.25
CA GLY A 39 23.84 12.43 2.16
C GLY A 39 23.25 11.86 3.45
N THR A 40 22.70 12.73 4.32
CA THR A 40 22.23 12.40 5.69
C THR A 40 20.93 11.59 5.77
N ALA A 41 20.34 11.18 4.64
CA ALA A 41 19.15 10.33 4.60
C ALA A 41 19.53 8.85 4.85
N VAL A 42 19.88 8.58 6.10
CA VAL A 42 20.15 7.27 6.70
C VAL A 42 18.87 6.42 6.63
N SER A 43 18.83 5.35 5.84
CA SER A 43 17.71 4.40 5.81
C SER A 43 17.52 3.75 7.19
N PRO A 44 16.28 3.57 7.68
CA PRO A 44 16.03 2.99 9.00
C PRO A 44 16.34 1.49 9.08
N LEU A 45 16.64 0.80 7.97
CA LEU A 45 16.81 -0.66 7.95
C LEU A 45 17.88 -1.18 8.90
N TRP A 46 19.02 -0.49 9.03
CA TRP A 46 20.08 -0.89 9.95
C TRP A 46 19.81 -0.57 11.43
N LYS A 47 18.66 0.04 11.72
CA LYS A 47 18.17 0.22 13.11
C LYS A 47 17.20 -0.90 13.52
N LEU A 48 16.72 -1.71 12.57
CA LEU A 48 15.86 -2.85 12.88
C LEU A 48 16.69 -3.98 13.49
N SER A 49 16.07 -4.78 14.37
CA SER A 49 16.70 -6.04 14.81
C SER A 49 16.77 -7.02 13.63
N PRO A 50 17.69 -8.01 13.67
CA PRO A 50 17.76 -9.06 12.65
C PRO A 50 16.43 -9.79 12.43
N GLU A 51 15.69 -10.06 13.50
CA GLU A 51 14.40 -10.76 13.46
C GLU A 51 13.32 -9.90 12.78
N ALA A 52 13.24 -8.61 13.14
CA ALA A 52 12.32 -7.68 12.51
C ALA A 52 12.64 -7.48 11.02
N LEU A 53 13.93 -7.44 10.66
CA LEU A 53 14.37 -7.35 9.28
C LEU A 53 14.11 -8.65 8.51
N GLU A 54 14.24 -9.80 9.14
CA GLU A 54 13.89 -11.10 8.56
C GLU A 54 12.40 -11.14 8.18
N GLN A 55 11.51 -10.83 9.11
CA GLN A 55 10.07 -10.77 8.86
C GLN A 55 9.74 -9.76 7.74
N LEU A 56 10.27 -8.54 7.86
CA LEU A 56 10.07 -7.49 6.86
C LEU A 56 10.49 -7.92 5.45
N THR A 57 11.66 -8.55 5.30
CA THR A 57 12.11 -9.05 3.99
C THR A 57 11.28 -10.22 3.46
N GLY A 58 10.61 -10.98 4.34
CA GLY A 58 9.62 -11.98 3.96
C GLY A 58 8.39 -11.33 3.35
N ASP A 59 7.76 -10.44 4.09
CA ASP A 59 6.52 -9.77 3.68
C ASP A 59 6.73 -8.95 2.41
N ASP A 60 7.87 -8.24 2.33
CA ASP A 60 8.20 -7.41 1.18
C ASP A 60 8.59 -8.21 -0.06
N ALA A 61 9.09 -9.44 0.07
CA ALA A 61 9.28 -10.33 -1.06
C ALA A 61 7.95 -10.73 -1.70
N GLU A 62 6.91 -10.99 -0.89
CA GLU A 62 5.57 -11.28 -1.40
C GLU A 62 4.93 -10.04 -2.02
N ARG A 63 5.07 -8.88 -1.37
CA ARG A 63 4.62 -7.59 -1.92
C ARG A 63 5.27 -7.30 -3.27
N LEU A 64 6.58 -7.48 -3.39
CA LEU A 64 7.31 -7.32 -4.64
C LEU A 64 6.75 -8.22 -5.76
N GLU A 65 6.53 -9.50 -5.47
CA GLU A 65 5.94 -10.44 -6.43
C GLU A 65 4.55 -9.99 -6.90
N ARG A 66 3.70 -9.55 -5.97
CA ARG A 66 2.36 -9.04 -6.27
C ARG A 66 2.41 -7.80 -7.15
N TYR A 67 3.17 -6.77 -6.76
CA TYR A 67 3.23 -5.51 -7.51
C TYR A 67 3.86 -5.69 -8.88
N ALA A 68 4.90 -6.52 -8.99
CA ALA A 68 5.49 -6.82 -10.29
C ALA A 68 4.52 -7.59 -11.21
N SER A 69 3.70 -8.50 -10.66
CA SER A 69 2.66 -9.21 -11.42
C SER A 69 1.50 -8.28 -11.82
N GLN A 70 1.09 -7.36 -10.93
CA GLN A 70 0.10 -6.33 -11.25
C GLN A 70 0.60 -5.41 -12.38
N LEU A 71 1.88 -5.02 -12.34
CA LEU A 71 2.51 -4.24 -13.40
C LEU A 71 2.48 -4.98 -14.74
N ASP A 72 2.83 -6.27 -14.76
CA ASP A 72 2.79 -7.09 -15.97
C ASP A 72 1.37 -7.18 -16.54
N ARG A 73 0.36 -7.39 -15.68
CA ARG A 73 -1.05 -7.41 -16.08
C ARG A 73 -1.50 -6.06 -16.64
N ALA A 74 -1.16 -4.95 -15.99
CA ALA A 74 -1.53 -3.62 -16.48
C ALA A 74 -0.95 -3.32 -17.87
N VAL A 75 0.29 -3.76 -18.13
CA VAL A 75 0.90 -3.67 -19.46
C VAL A 75 0.16 -4.57 -20.47
N ALA A 76 -0.20 -5.79 -20.08
CA ALA A 76 -0.95 -6.70 -20.93
C ALA A 76 -2.37 -6.18 -21.25
N ASP A 77 -3.07 -5.61 -20.28
CA ASP A 77 -4.38 -5.01 -20.45
C ASP A 77 -4.32 -3.78 -21.37
N ALA A 78 -3.29 -2.95 -21.22
CA ALA A 78 -3.06 -1.83 -22.12
C ALA A 78 -2.77 -2.30 -23.57
N ARG A 79 -2.06 -3.41 -23.75
CA ARG A 79 -1.87 -4.04 -25.07
C ARG A 79 -3.18 -4.58 -25.64
N ALA A 80 -3.98 -5.27 -24.83
CA ALA A 80 -5.27 -5.79 -25.26
C ALA A 80 -6.25 -4.66 -25.65
N ALA A 81 -6.13 -3.50 -25.00
CA ALA A 81 -6.90 -2.30 -25.29
C ALA A 81 -6.26 -1.40 -26.37
N GLU A 82 -5.36 -1.91 -27.23
CA GLU A 82 -4.65 -1.08 -28.22
C GLU A 82 -5.61 -0.32 -29.15
N ALA A 83 -6.72 -0.94 -29.57
CA ALA A 83 -7.72 -0.30 -30.41
C ALA A 83 -8.34 0.95 -29.74
N LEU A 84 -8.58 0.87 -28.43
CA LEU A 84 -9.10 1.98 -27.63
C LEU A 84 -8.06 3.11 -27.51
N LEU A 85 -6.80 2.74 -27.30
CA LEU A 85 -5.70 3.70 -27.17
C LEU A 85 -5.32 4.38 -28.51
N LYS A 86 -5.76 3.82 -29.65
CA LYS A 86 -5.57 4.38 -31.00
C LYS A 86 -6.60 5.46 -31.38
N ILE A 87 -7.59 5.74 -30.53
CA ILE A 87 -8.55 6.82 -30.80
C ILE A 87 -7.79 8.17 -30.83
N GLU A 88 -7.94 8.92 -31.91
CA GLU A 88 -7.16 10.15 -32.15
C GLU A 88 -7.92 11.43 -31.79
N SER A 89 -9.27 11.39 -31.80
CA SER A 89 -10.13 12.56 -31.54
C SER A 89 -11.10 12.31 -30.39
N THR A 90 -11.37 13.37 -29.61
CA THR A 90 -12.39 13.38 -28.56
C THR A 90 -13.80 13.13 -29.09
N ASP A 91 -14.07 13.46 -30.36
CA ASP A 91 -15.40 13.28 -30.96
C ASP A 91 -15.75 11.79 -31.19
N GLN A 92 -14.72 10.94 -31.25
CA GLN A 92 -14.85 9.48 -31.40
C GLN A 92 -14.98 8.76 -30.05
N LEU A 93 -14.84 9.50 -28.94
CA LEU A 93 -14.61 8.94 -27.63
C LEU A 93 -15.91 8.93 -26.82
N LYS A 94 -16.45 7.75 -26.52
CA LYS A 94 -17.59 7.62 -25.61
C LYS A 94 -17.15 7.90 -24.18
N ALA A 95 -18.10 8.22 -23.30
CA ALA A 95 -17.82 8.42 -21.88
C ALA A 95 -17.17 7.17 -21.23
N GLU A 96 -17.62 5.98 -21.63
CA GLU A 96 -17.06 4.69 -21.18
C GLU A 96 -15.63 4.48 -21.69
N ASP A 97 -15.36 4.82 -22.94
CA ASP A 97 -14.02 4.76 -23.54
C ASP A 97 -13.03 5.66 -22.79
N ARG A 98 -13.46 6.90 -22.48
CA ARG A 98 -12.66 7.84 -21.68
C ARG A 98 -12.30 7.26 -20.33
N LYS A 99 -13.30 6.72 -19.63
CA LYS A 99 -13.13 6.13 -18.31
C LYS A 99 -12.15 4.96 -18.40
N LYS A 100 -12.31 4.07 -19.37
CA LYS A 100 -11.45 2.90 -19.54
C LYS A 100 -10.01 3.28 -19.88
N ILE A 101 -9.78 4.29 -20.71
CA ILE A 101 -8.43 4.81 -20.99
C ILE A 101 -7.79 5.34 -19.70
N ARG A 102 -8.51 6.14 -18.91
CA ARG A 102 -7.99 6.66 -17.63
C ARG A 102 -7.70 5.54 -16.62
N GLU A 103 -8.55 4.51 -16.57
CA GLU A 103 -8.33 3.31 -15.75
C GLU A 103 -7.04 2.57 -16.14
N LEU A 104 -6.74 2.40 -17.44
CA LEU A 104 -5.51 1.76 -17.92
C LEU A 104 -4.25 2.48 -17.40
N TRP A 105 -4.28 3.82 -17.33
CA TRP A 105 -3.17 4.58 -16.75
C TRP A 105 -3.02 4.32 -15.27
N TRP A 106 -4.11 4.39 -14.50
CA TRP A 106 -4.04 4.17 -13.07
C TRP A 106 -3.59 2.74 -12.72
N SER A 107 -4.16 1.72 -13.37
CA SER A 107 -3.79 0.31 -13.18
C SER A 107 -2.30 0.06 -13.44
N PHE A 108 -1.68 0.85 -14.30
CA PHE A 108 -0.25 0.80 -14.55
C PHE A 108 0.58 1.66 -13.56
N PHE A 109 0.12 2.87 -13.24
CA PHE A 109 0.84 3.82 -12.41
C PHE A 109 0.91 3.38 -10.93
N GLU A 110 -0.14 2.73 -10.42
CA GLU A 110 -0.21 2.21 -9.07
C GLU A 110 0.93 1.24 -8.72
N PRO A 111 1.13 0.11 -9.43
CA PRO A 111 2.21 -0.81 -9.11
C PRO A 111 3.60 -0.18 -9.34
N MET A 112 3.71 0.82 -10.23
CA MET A 112 4.94 1.60 -10.38
C MET A 112 5.30 2.38 -9.10
N LEU A 113 4.33 3.00 -8.43
CA LEU A 113 4.55 3.69 -7.16
C LEU A 113 4.92 2.70 -6.05
N ALA A 114 4.21 1.58 -5.98
CA ALA A 114 4.45 0.52 -5.00
C ALA A 114 5.88 -0.03 -5.07
N LEU A 115 6.38 -0.26 -6.29
CA LEU A 115 7.75 -0.71 -6.52
C LEU A 115 8.79 0.38 -6.18
N ASP A 116 8.47 1.66 -6.38
CA ASP A 116 9.38 2.75 -6.00
C ASP A 116 9.55 2.83 -4.48
N GLU A 117 8.49 2.56 -3.74
CA GLU A 117 8.54 2.49 -2.28
C GLU A 117 9.47 1.38 -1.80
N LEU A 118 9.34 0.16 -2.34
CA LEU A 118 10.22 -0.95 -1.99
C LEU A 118 11.69 -0.59 -2.27
N LYS A 119 11.97 0.00 -3.44
CA LYS A 119 13.33 0.44 -3.77
C LYS A 119 13.88 1.43 -2.74
N ARG A 120 13.07 2.42 -2.36
CA ARG A 120 13.48 3.46 -1.41
C ARG A 120 13.66 2.92 0.01
N ARG A 121 12.73 2.08 0.48
CA ARG A 121 12.82 1.41 1.79
C ARG A 121 14.16 0.67 1.89
N TYR A 122 14.50 -0.06 0.83
CA TYR A 122 15.73 -0.82 0.73
C TYR A 122 16.94 -0.05 0.18
N GLU A 123 16.85 1.26 -0.10
CA GLU A 123 17.96 2.04 -0.69
C GLU A 123 19.24 1.97 0.15
N GLY A 124 19.09 1.83 1.47
CA GLY A 124 20.17 1.69 2.44
C GLY A 124 20.60 0.26 2.76
N TRP A 125 20.33 -0.72 1.89
CA TRP A 125 20.72 -2.12 2.09
C TRP A 125 22.22 -2.29 2.44
N PHE A 126 23.08 -1.40 1.93
CA PHE A 126 24.53 -1.37 2.20
C PHE A 126 24.89 -1.04 3.67
N GLY A 127 23.94 -0.57 4.47
CA GLY A 127 24.12 -0.31 5.90
C GLY A 127 23.98 -1.56 6.76
N ILE A 128 23.46 -2.66 6.21
CA ILE A 128 23.35 -3.95 6.89
C ILE A 128 24.75 -4.60 6.85
N ASP A 129 25.22 -5.12 7.99
CA ASP A 129 26.52 -5.75 8.07
C ASP A 129 26.53 -7.06 7.25
N TYR A 130 27.25 -7.05 6.13
CA TYR A 130 27.34 -8.18 5.21
C TYR A 130 28.05 -9.39 5.83
N LEU A 131 29.00 -9.16 6.74
CA LEU A 131 29.75 -10.25 7.38
C LEU A 131 28.93 -10.92 8.47
N ALA A 132 28.21 -10.13 9.27
CA ALA A 132 27.38 -10.65 10.35
C ALA A 132 26.05 -11.22 9.85
N HIS A 133 25.42 -10.58 8.84
CA HIS A 133 24.09 -10.93 8.35
C HIS A 133 24.02 -11.02 6.81
N PRO A 134 24.82 -11.90 6.17
CA PRO A 134 24.90 -11.98 4.71
C PRO A 134 23.56 -12.27 4.03
N GLY A 135 22.72 -13.11 4.65
CA GLY A 135 21.38 -13.41 4.13
C GLY A 135 20.45 -12.20 4.13
N LEU A 136 20.39 -11.44 5.24
CA LEU A 136 19.52 -10.26 5.34
C LEU A 136 19.99 -9.12 4.43
N HIS A 137 21.30 -8.94 4.30
CA HIS A 137 21.89 -8.02 3.32
C HIS A 137 21.49 -8.42 1.89
N ALA A 138 21.61 -9.71 1.56
CA ALA A 138 21.28 -10.23 0.24
C ALA A 138 19.79 -10.09 -0.10
N ARG A 139 18.90 -10.40 0.86
CA ARG A 139 17.44 -10.23 0.71
C ARG A 139 17.08 -8.77 0.45
N SER A 140 17.65 -7.86 1.24
CA SER A 140 17.42 -6.42 1.13
C SER A 140 17.87 -5.85 -0.22
N TYR A 141 19.06 -6.24 -0.67
CA TYR A 141 19.54 -5.92 -2.02
C TYR A 141 18.59 -6.47 -3.09
N GLY A 142 18.25 -7.76 -2.99
CA GLY A 142 17.46 -8.47 -3.98
C GLY A 142 16.09 -7.84 -4.19
N ILE A 143 15.40 -7.43 -3.10
CA ILE A 143 14.11 -6.73 -3.18
C ILE A 143 14.26 -5.39 -3.90
N SER A 144 15.22 -4.55 -3.49
CA SER A 144 15.45 -3.25 -4.12
C SER A 144 15.79 -3.40 -5.62
N TYR A 145 16.66 -4.35 -5.94
CA TYR A 145 17.14 -4.56 -7.30
C TYR A 145 16.06 -5.16 -8.22
N ALA A 146 15.30 -6.16 -7.75
CA ALA A 146 14.18 -6.70 -8.51
C ALA A 146 13.08 -5.65 -8.74
N ALA A 147 12.80 -4.80 -7.75
CA ALA A 147 11.84 -3.71 -7.90
C ALA A 147 12.30 -2.67 -8.93
N LEU A 148 13.59 -2.30 -8.94
CA LEU A 148 14.17 -1.46 -9.99
C LEU A 148 13.99 -2.09 -11.37
N CYS A 149 14.33 -3.37 -11.50
CA CYS A 149 14.23 -4.08 -12.77
C CYS A 149 12.77 -4.18 -13.26
N ALA A 150 11.82 -4.44 -12.36
CA ALA A 150 10.39 -4.46 -12.68
C ALA A 150 9.92 -3.10 -13.22
N GLN A 151 10.27 -1.99 -12.57
CA GLN A 151 9.91 -0.65 -13.04
C GLN A 151 10.53 -0.30 -14.39
N VAL A 152 11.79 -0.69 -14.63
CA VAL A 152 12.46 -0.44 -15.92
C VAL A 152 11.79 -1.24 -17.03
N ALA A 153 11.56 -2.55 -16.81
CA ALA A 153 10.96 -3.42 -17.82
C ALA A 153 9.51 -3.03 -18.11
N GLY A 154 8.67 -2.89 -17.08
CA GLY A 154 7.26 -2.51 -17.21
C GLY A 154 7.09 -1.08 -17.72
N GLY A 155 7.91 -0.15 -17.24
CA GLY A 155 7.98 1.23 -17.72
C GLY A 155 8.22 1.32 -19.22
N GLN A 156 9.27 0.68 -19.72
CA GLN A 156 9.56 0.64 -21.15
C GLN A 156 8.46 -0.07 -21.93
N ALA A 157 7.97 -1.21 -21.44
CA ALA A 157 6.92 -1.96 -22.11
C ALA A 157 5.59 -1.17 -22.22
N PHE A 158 5.25 -0.33 -21.24
CA PHE A 158 4.09 0.55 -21.31
C PHE A 158 4.32 1.72 -22.26
N LEU A 159 5.52 2.31 -22.26
CA LEU A 159 5.87 3.36 -23.22
C LEU A 159 5.81 2.83 -24.67
N ASP A 160 6.20 1.58 -24.92
CA ASP A 160 6.04 0.92 -26.22
C ASP A 160 4.55 0.84 -26.63
N VAL A 161 3.66 0.53 -25.68
CA VAL A 161 2.20 0.47 -25.94
C VAL A 161 1.65 1.85 -26.26
N VAL A 162 2.15 2.90 -25.62
CA VAL A 162 1.63 4.26 -25.77
C VAL A 162 2.30 5.01 -26.94
N ALA A 163 3.40 4.48 -27.49
CA ALA A 163 4.12 5.08 -28.60
C ALA A 163 3.20 5.31 -29.82
N GLY A 164 3.33 6.50 -30.42
CA GLY A 164 2.55 6.90 -31.59
C GLY A 164 1.08 7.24 -31.33
N LYS A 165 0.65 7.35 -30.07
CA LYS A 165 -0.74 7.69 -29.70
C LYS A 165 -0.80 9.09 -29.09
N ASP A 166 -1.55 9.99 -29.70
CA ASP A 166 -1.56 11.41 -29.30
C ASP A 166 -2.59 11.74 -28.22
N LEU A 167 -3.77 11.12 -28.25
CA LEU A 167 -4.86 11.43 -27.33
C LEU A 167 -4.69 10.73 -25.98
N ALA A 168 -4.30 9.45 -25.97
CA ALA A 168 -4.19 8.67 -24.73
C ALA A 168 -3.25 9.32 -23.69
N PRO A 169 -2.01 9.76 -24.01
CA PRO A 169 -1.16 10.51 -23.08
C PRO A 169 -1.82 11.76 -22.50
N LYS A 170 -2.60 12.49 -23.30
CA LYS A 170 -3.29 13.71 -22.84
C LYS A 170 -4.36 13.37 -21.81
N LEU A 171 -5.10 12.27 -22.04
CA LEU A 171 -6.11 11.77 -21.11
C LEU A 171 -5.47 11.21 -19.82
N PHE A 172 -4.30 10.57 -19.91
CA PHE A 172 -3.55 10.11 -18.74
C PHE A 172 -3.04 11.27 -17.86
N ASP A 173 -2.73 12.40 -18.47
CA ASP A 173 -2.31 13.60 -17.76
C ASP A 173 -3.47 14.42 -17.19
N GLU A 174 -4.73 14.07 -17.43
CA GLU A 174 -5.84 14.72 -16.75
C GLU A 174 -5.85 14.41 -15.25
N ALA A 175 -6.30 15.38 -14.45
CA ALA A 175 -6.52 15.11 -13.03
C ALA A 175 -7.58 14.00 -12.86
N MET A 176 -7.37 13.13 -11.86
CA MET A 176 -8.35 12.13 -11.44
C MET A 176 -8.63 12.33 -9.94
N PRO A 177 -9.42 13.35 -9.56
CA PRO A 177 -9.73 13.66 -8.16
C PRO A 177 -10.28 12.47 -7.37
N GLU A 178 -11.05 11.62 -8.03
CA GLU A 178 -11.61 10.37 -7.50
C GLU A 178 -10.55 9.35 -7.06
N LEU A 179 -9.34 9.43 -7.64
CA LEU A 179 -8.16 8.65 -7.26
C LEU A 179 -7.12 9.50 -6.51
N GLY A 180 -7.37 10.79 -6.33
CA GLY A 180 -6.45 11.79 -5.80
C GLY A 180 -5.23 12.07 -6.70
N LEU A 181 -5.31 11.77 -8.00
CA LEU A 181 -4.21 12.03 -8.94
C LEU A 181 -4.27 13.48 -9.46
N PRO A 182 -3.20 14.28 -9.32
CA PRO A 182 -3.12 15.60 -9.93
C PRO A 182 -2.94 15.49 -11.46
N ARG A 183 -3.06 16.63 -12.15
CA ARG A 183 -2.74 16.73 -13.57
C ARG A 183 -1.25 16.44 -13.80
N GLY A 184 -0.89 15.85 -14.94
CA GLY A 184 0.51 15.71 -15.37
C GLY A 184 1.25 14.48 -14.84
N THR A 185 0.55 13.50 -14.26
CA THR A 185 1.18 12.32 -13.65
C THR A 185 1.88 11.41 -14.66
N PHE A 186 1.31 11.25 -15.87
CA PHE A 186 1.94 10.46 -16.93
C PHE A 186 3.21 11.14 -17.45
N SER A 187 3.15 12.44 -17.75
CA SER A 187 4.31 13.21 -18.18
C SER A 187 5.44 13.19 -17.15
N ALA A 188 5.11 13.33 -15.86
CA ALA A 188 6.09 13.26 -14.78
C ALA A 188 6.72 11.86 -14.65
N MET A 189 5.93 10.79 -14.80
CA MET A 189 6.44 9.43 -14.80
C MET A 189 7.32 9.17 -16.03
N ARG A 190 6.89 9.59 -17.23
CA ARG A 190 7.65 9.45 -18.47
C ARG A 190 9.01 10.13 -18.37
N ALA A 191 9.10 11.29 -17.72
CA ALA A 191 10.37 11.98 -17.47
C ALA A 191 11.30 11.22 -16.49
N ARG A 192 10.75 10.35 -15.63
CA ARG A 192 11.51 9.53 -14.67
C ARG A 192 11.89 8.16 -15.22
N LEU A 193 11.15 7.65 -16.22
CA LEU A 193 11.44 6.42 -16.93
C LEU A 193 12.53 6.63 -17.99
N GLY A 194 13.45 5.67 -18.11
CA GLY A 194 14.53 5.74 -19.11
C GLY A 194 15.63 6.75 -18.78
N ARG A 195 15.87 7.05 -17.49
CA ARG A 195 17.00 7.91 -17.10
C ARG A 195 18.32 7.24 -17.48
N ALA A 196 19.31 8.05 -17.86
CA ALA A 196 20.67 7.59 -18.13
C ALA A 196 21.23 6.69 -17.02
N ARG A 197 20.85 6.95 -15.76
CA ARG A 197 21.27 6.16 -14.59
C ARG A 197 20.75 4.72 -14.62
N ASP A 198 19.55 4.46 -15.15
CA ASP A 198 18.96 3.12 -15.15
C ASP A 198 19.72 2.19 -16.13
N TYR A 199 20.27 2.75 -17.23
CA TYR A 199 21.16 2.06 -18.17
C TYR A 199 22.51 1.65 -17.57
N SER A 200 22.89 2.26 -16.44
CA SER A 200 24.11 1.92 -15.70
C SER A 200 23.80 1.04 -14.49
N PHE A 201 22.72 1.33 -13.75
CA PHE A 201 22.38 0.61 -12.52
C PHE A 201 21.82 -0.78 -12.74
N VAL A 202 21.05 -1.04 -13.80
CA VAL A 202 20.55 -2.40 -14.07
C VAL A 202 21.72 -3.34 -14.42
N PRO A 203 22.60 -3.05 -15.40
CA PRO A 203 23.72 -3.95 -15.69
C PRO A 203 24.72 -4.09 -14.53
N ALA A 204 25.11 -2.98 -13.88
CA ALA A 204 26.02 -3.04 -12.74
C ALA A 204 25.41 -3.80 -11.56
N GLY A 205 24.10 -3.65 -11.34
CA GLY A 205 23.37 -4.39 -10.33
C GLY A 205 23.26 -5.89 -10.64
N ALA A 206 23.18 -6.28 -11.91
CA ALA A 206 23.22 -7.69 -12.31
C ALA A 206 24.58 -8.31 -11.98
N GLU A 207 25.68 -7.64 -12.36
CA GLU A 207 27.04 -8.09 -12.06
C GLU A 207 27.28 -8.19 -10.55
N TRP A 208 26.84 -7.19 -9.78
CA TRP A 208 26.93 -7.21 -8.33
C TRP A 208 26.13 -8.37 -7.71
N TYR A 209 24.92 -8.59 -8.23
CA TYR A 209 24.06 -9.67 -7.78
C TYR A 209 24.72 -11.05 -7.96
N GLU A 210 25.21 -11.32 -9.18
CA GLU A 210 25.83 -12.60 -9.54
C GLU A 210 27.11 -12.88 -8.73
N GLN A 211 27.94 -11.86 -8.50
CA GLN A 211 29.22 -12.04 -7.81
C GLN A 211 29.08 -12.16 -6.29
N TRP A 212 28.17 -11.38 -5.68
CA TRP A 212 28.19 -11.13 -4.24
C TRP A 212 26.90 -11.49 -3.52
N ILE A 213 25.76 -11.49 -4.20
CA ILE A 213 24.44 -11.58 -3.54
C ILE A 213 23.82 -12.96 -3.66
N ASP A 214 23.81 -13.53 -4.87
CA ASP A 214 23.01 -14.72 -5.18
C ASP A 214 23.29 -15.91 -4.25
N LYS A 215 24.56 -16.16 -3.94
CA LYS A 215 25.00 -17.25 -3.05
C LYS A 215 24.43 -17.20 -1.63
N HIS A 216 23.95 -16.03 -1.20
CA HIS A 216 23.40 -15.81 0.14
C HIS A 216 21.86 -15.85 0.19
N LEU A 217 21.19 -16.06 -0.95
CA LEU A 217 19.74 -16.17 -1.06
C LEU A 217 19.25 -17.62 -0.94
N ALA A 218 19.58 -18.28 0.17
CA ALA A 218 19.13 -19.65 0.46
C ALA A 218 17.86 -19.67 1.33
N GLY A 219 17.06 -20.74 1.20
CA GLY A 219 15.84 -20.96 1.98
C GLY A 219 14.73 -19.94 1.69
N LYS A 220 13.61 -20.03 2.43
CA LYS A 220 12.52 -19.04 2.35
C LYS A 220 12.83 -17.85 3.28
N PRO A 221 12.62 -16.59 2.87
CA PRO A 221 12.13 -16.10 1.56
C PRO A 221 13.24 -15.94 0.47
N GLY A 222 14.50 -16.25 0.76
CA GLY A 222 15.64 -16.03 -0.15
C GLY A 222 15.46 -16.59 -1.57
N GLU A 223 14.97 -17.83 -1.70
CA GLU A 223 14.71 -18.47 -3.00
C GLU A 223 13.65 -17.74 -3.83
N ARG A 224 12.61 -17.20 -3.17
CA ARG A 224 11.59 -16.38 -3.83
C ARG A 224 12.23 -15.10 -4.39
N ILE A 225 13.05 -14.44 -3.59
CA ILE A 225 13.76 -13.22 -4.01
C ILE A 225 14.71 -13.52 -5.17
N ARG A 226 15.46 -14.64 -5.11
CA ARG A 226 16.31 -15.09 -6.22
C ARG A 226 15.51 -15.27 -7.51
N ALA A 227 14.37 -15.95 -7.45
CA ALA A 227 13.49 -16.14 -8.61
C ALA A 227 13.00 -14.81 -9.18
N LEU A 228 12.56 -13.87 -8.32
CA LEU A 228 12.14 -12.53 -8.72
C LEU A 228 13.28 -11.76 -9.39
N VAL A 229 14.47 -11.74 -8.79
CA VAL A 229 15.64 -11.06 -9.39
C VAL A 229 15.96 -11.66 -10.76
N GLY A 230 15.98 -12.98 -10.89
CA GLY A 230 16.29 -13.66 -12.16
C GLY A 230 15.33 -13.28 -13.28
N VAL A 231 14.02 -13.32 -13.01
CA VAL A 231 12.99 -12.94 -14.01
C VAL A 231 13.07 -11.46 -14.35
N ARG A 232 13.13 -10.60 -13.34
CA ARG A 232 13.00 -9.14 -13.53
C ARG A 232 14.25 -8.54 -14.16
N SER A 233 15.44 -8.93 -13.71
CA SER A 233 16.70 -8.43 -14.28
C SER A 233 16.86 -8.81 -15.75
N LYS A 234 16.51 -10.05 -16.13
CA LYS A 234 16.52 -10.50 -17.52
C LYS A 234 15.59 -9.66 -18.39
N ALA A 235 14.36 -9.42 -17.95
CA ALA A 235 13.39 -8.58 -18.66
C ALA A 235 13.90 -7.13 -18.82
N ALA A 236 14.46 -6.56 -17.76
CA ALA A 236 15.00 -5.20 -17.79
C ALA A 236 16.21 -5.08 -18.73
N LEU A 237 17.16 -6.02 -18.65
CA LEU A 237 18.33 -6.06 -19.53
C LEU A 237 17.96 -6.20 -21.01
N ALA A 238 16.97 -7.04 -21.31
CA ALA A 238 16.43 -7.17 -22.66
C ALA A 238 15.90 -5.82 -23.18
N LYS A 239 15.06 -5.15 -22.40
CA LYS A 239 14.50 -3.82 -22.74
C LYS A 239 15.59 -2.77 -22.93
N LEU A 240 16.59 -2.71 -22.06
CA LEU A 240 17.71 -1.77 -22.22
C LEU A 240 18.56 -2.05 -23.46
N THR A 241 18.68 -3.33 -23.85
CA THR A 241 19.41 -3.73 -25.06
C THR A 241 18.63 -3.35 -26.32
N GLU A 242 17.32 -3.58 -26.34
CA GLU A 242 16.41 -3.13 -27.42
C GLU A 242 16.54 -1.63 -27.65
N VAL A 243 16.45 -0.82 -26.58
CA VAL A 243 16.55 0.64 -26.67
C VAL A 243 17.94 1.09 -27.16
N LYS A 244 19.02 0.48 -26.66
CA LYS A 244 20.39 0.74 -27.16
C LYS A 244 20.55 0.38 -28.64
N GLY A 245 19.92 -0.71 -29.08
CA GLY A 245 19.90 -1.15 -30.47
C GLY A 245 19.20 -0.14 -31.38
N ALA A 246 18.00 0.27 -31.01
CA ALA A 246 17.20 1.27 -31.73
C ALA A 246 17.93 2.62 -31.87
N LEU A 247 18.60 3.08 -30.80
CA LEU A 247 19.44 4.28 -30.84
C LEU A 247 20.63 4.17 -31.79
N ARG A 248 21.13 2.95 -32.06
CA ARG A 248 22.28 2.71 -32.94
C ARG A 248 21.89 2.63 -34.41
N THR A 249 20.67 2.19 -34.71
CA THR A 249 20.14 2.02 -36.07
C THR A 249 19.41 3.26 -36.61
N ALA A 250 19.03 4.20 -35.76
CA ALA A 250 18.42 5.46 -36.19
C ALA A 250 19.46 6.36 -36.89
N GLU A 251 19.33 6.51 -38.22
CA GLU A 251 20.17 7.40 -39.05
C GLU A 251 20.04 8.88 -38.63
N ASN A 252 18.86 9.27 -38.13
CA ASN A 252 18.61 10.56 -37.49
C ASN A 252 18.74 10.46 -35.97
N LYS A 253 19.99 10.42 -35.49
CA LYS A 253 20.31 10.51 -34.06
C LYS A 253 19.54 11.63 -33.36
N ALA A 254 19.30 12.76 -34.01
CA ALA A 254 18.65 13.95 -33.43
C ALA A 254 17.16 13.78 -33.10
N GLU A 255 16.41 12.91 -33.80
CA GLU A 255 14.96 12.77 -33.61
C GLU A 255 14.64 11.74 -32.52
N LEU A 256 15.43 10.65 -32.44
CA LEU A 256 15.39 9.70 -31.32
C LEU A 256 16.08 10.26 -30.06
N LEU A 257 17.12 11.10 -30.20
CA LEU A 257 17.64 11.91 -29.09
C LEU A 257 16.63 12.97 -28.66
N LYS A 258 15.69 13.45 -29.48
CA LYS A 258 14.60 14.29 -28.95
C LYS A 258 13.66 13.47 -28.07
N SER A 259 13.36 12.20 -28.39
CA SER A 259 12.51 11.36 -27.53
C SER A 259 13.23 10.83 -26.27
N THR A 260 14.56 10.66 -26.31
CA THR A 260 15.37 10.25 -25.13
C THR A 260 16.02 11.41 -24.37
N ALA A 261 16.31 12.56 -24.98
CA ALA A 261 16.86 13.76 -24.33
C ALA A 261 15.80 14.78 -23.89
N PHE A 262 14.51 14.56 -24.18
CA PHE A 262 13.45 15.22 -23.42
C PHE A 262 13.35 14.74 -21.95
N SER A 263 14.14 13.76 -21.55
CA SER A 263 14.22 13.25 -20.17
C SER A 263 15.05 14.12 -19.20
N ALA A 264 15.36 15.38 -19.56
CA ALA A 264 16.06 16.31 -18.66
C ALA A 264 15.58 17.77 -18.70
N TRP A 265 14.42 18.08 -19.30
CA TRP A 265 13.96 19.49 -19.35
C TRP A 265 12.44 19.71 -19.35
N PHE A 266 11.68 18.84 -18.69
CA PHE A 266 10.34 19.23 -18.25
C PHE A 266 10.39 19.54 -16.77
N PRO A 267 10.12 20.79 -16.34
CA PRO A 267 9.88 21.05 -14.94
C PRO A 267 8.71 20.15 -14.54
N ILE A 268 8.96 19.15 -13.70
CA ILE A 268 7.88 18.44 -13.00
C ILE A 268 7.05 19.56 -12.38
N GLN A 269 5.78 19.66 -12.80
CA GLN A 269 4.90 20.73 -12.33
C GLN A 269 4.94 20.77 -10.81
N LYS A 270 4.96 21.97 -10.22
CA LYS A 270 5.05 22.16 -8.76
C LYS A 270 4.05 21.27 -8.01
N GLU A 271 2.82 21.18 -8.50
CA GLU A 271 1.76 20.32 -7.96
C GLU A 271 2.11 18.82 -7.95
N VAL A 272 2.75 18.31 -9.01
CA VAL A 272 3.18 16.90 -9.07
C VAL A 272 4.42 16.66 -8.20
N ALA A 273 5.29 17.65 -8.07
CA ALA A 273 6.47 17.59 -7.19
C ALA A 273 6.08 17.65 -5.70
N GLU A 274 5.10 18.50 -5.35
CA GLU A 274 4.48 18.59 -4.02
C GLU A 274 3.69 17.33 -3.73
N TRP A 275 2.79 16.89 -4.62
CA TRP A 275 2.10 15.60 -4.50
C TRP A 275 3.09 14.45 -4.33
N ALA A 276 4.14 14.31 -5.16
CA ALA A 276 5.13 13.25 -5.02
C ALA A 276 6.10 13.45 -3.82
N GLY A 277 6.14 14.65 -3.24
CA GLY A 277 6.89 14.99 -2.03
C GLY A 277 6.14 14.63 -0.76
N ASP A 278 4.83 14.89 -0.78
CA ASP A 278 3.88 14.60 0.29
C ASP A 278 3.49 13.11 0.24
N THR A 279 3.34 12.52 -0.94
CA THR A 279 3.13 11.07 -1.22
C THR A 279 4.36 10.21 -1.03
N ARG A 280 5.42 10.73 -0.40
CA ARG A 280 6.57 9.90 -0.02
C ARG A 280 6.16 8.98 1.12
N PHE A 281 5.75 7.78 0.74
CA PHE A 281 5.18 6.75 1.60
C PHE A 281 5.84 6.68 2.98
N ALA A 282 5.02 6.81 4.00
CA ALA A 282 5.48 6.89 5.37
C ALA A 282 5.87 5.49 5.89
N PRO A 283 6.87 5.38 6.79
CA PRO A 283 7.07 4.12 7.51
C PRO A 283 5.79 3.76 8.26
N GLU A 284 5.49 2.47 8.40
CA GLU A 284 4.29 1.92 9.07
C GLU A 284 4.11 2.44 10.52
N SER A 285 5.20 2.89 11.15
CA SER A 285 5.20 3.51 12.47
C SER A 285 4.84 5.00 12.50
N ARG A 286 4.68 5.66 11.34
CA ARG A 286 4.22 7.05 11.30
C ARG A 286 2.71 7.08 11.52
N ARG A 287 2.32 7.75 12.60
CA ARG A 287 0.94 8.16 12.88
C ARG A 287 0.91 9.59 13.39
N LEU A 288 -0.10 10.36 13.00
CA LEU A 288 -0.39 11.70 13.51
C LEU A 288 -1.17 11.66 14.83
N ILE A 289 -1.97 10.61 15.03
CA ILE A 289 -2.71 10.39 16.27
C ILE A 289 -1.77 9.85 17.34
N ASN A 290 -1.81 10.45 18.54
CA ASN A 290 -1.00 10.01 19.68
C ASN A 290 -1.77 9.08 20.64
N ASP A 291 -1.05 8.42 21.54
CA ASP A 291 -1.64 7.44 22.47
C ASP A 291 -2.66 8.04 23.45
N ALA A 292 -2.49 9.31 23.85
CA ALA A 292 -3.44 9.97 24.73
C ALA A 292 -4.79 10.20 24.03
N GLN A 293 -4.77 10.57 22.75
CA GLN A 293 -5.97 10.71 21.92
C GLN A 293 -6.67 9.37 21.70
N LEU A 294 -5.91 8.30 21.48
CA LEU A 294 -6.47 6.94 21.38
C LEU A 294 -7.11 6.51 22.71
N ALA A 295 -6.44 6.75 23.83
CA ALA A 295 -6.98 6.42 25.14
C ALA A 295 -8.28 7.19 25.46
N GLU A 296 -8.38 8.45 25.04
CA GLU A 296 -9.61 9.24 25.16
C GLU A 296 -10.73 8.70 24.27
N MET A 297 -10.45 8.48 22.99
CA MET A 297 -11.41 7.92 22.05
C MET A 297 -11.95 6.56 22.53
N ARG A 298 -11.06 5.67 22.97
CA ARG A 298 -11.40 4.32 23.45
C ARG A 298 -12.43 4.33 24.59
N ARG A 299 -12.42 5.35 25.46
CA ARG A 299 -13.39 5.47 26.56
C ARG A 299 -14.82 5.72 26.11
N LEU A 300 -15.01 6.22 24.88
CA LEU A 300 -16.32 6.53 24.31
C LEU A 300 -16.86 5.41 23.42
N LEU A 301 -16.01 4.47 23.02
CA LEU A 301 -16.37 3.35 22.17
C LEU A 301 -17.19 2.31 22.93
N ARG A 302 -18.05 1.61 22.19
CA ARG A 302 -18.84 0.46 22.67
C ARG A 302 -18.69 -0.70 21.70
N PRO A 303 -18.75 -1.96 22.19
CA PRO A 303 -18.82 -3.12 21.31
C PRO A 303 -19.89 -2.94 20.22
N GLY A 304 -19.48 -3.08 18.97
CA GLY A 304 -20.29 -2.86 17.78
C GLY A 304 -20.05 -1.54 17.04
N ASP A 305 -19.26 -0.62 17.58
CA ASP A 305 -18.91 0.60 16.87
C ASP A 305 -18.08 0.27 15.60
N ILE A 306 -18.39 0.95 14.50
CA ILE A 306 -17.66 0.87 13.25
C ILE A 306 -16.54 1.90 13.27
N LEU A 307 -15.33 1.45 13.05
CA LEU A 307 -14.15 2.29 12.91
C LEU A 307 -13.87 2.47 11.42
N VAL A 308 -13.67 3.71 10.98
CA VAL A 308 -13.07 4.01 9.68
C VAL A 308 -11.73 4.69 9.90
N GLU A 309 -10.73 4.23 9.17
CA GLU A 309 -9.34 4.53 9.48
C GLU A 309 -8.59 4.93 8.22
N ARG A 310 -7.63 5.83 8.39
CA ARG A 310 -6.72 6.23 7.32
C ARG A 310 -5.34 6.48 7.87
N ARG A 311 -4.36 5.75 7.33
CA ARG A 311 -2.94 6.09 7.40
C ARG A 311 -2.58 6.81 6.11
N ASN A 312 -2.15 8.06 6.16
CA ASN A 312 -1.68 8.75 4.97
C ASN A 312 -0.45 8.03 4.44
N TRP A 313 -0.29 8.08 3.12
CA TRP A 313 0.96 7.65 2.47
C TRP A 313 1.30 6.19 2.76
N TYR A 314 0.28 5.34 2.91
CA TYR A 314 0.42 3.90 3.11
C TYR A 314 -0.06 3.10 1.90
N LEU A 315 0.64 2.01 1.62
CA LEU A 315 0.53 1.25 0.38
C LEU A 315 -0.77 0.44 0.26
N SER A 316 -1.38 0.06 1.39
CA SER A 316 -2.68 -0.62 1.41
C SER A 316 -3.84 0.29 0.98
N ASN A 317 -3.63 1.61 0.94
CA ASN A 317 -4.66 2.52 0.47
C ASN A 317 -4.80 2.47 -1.05
N VAL A 318 -3.77 2.07 -1.79
CA VAL A 318 -3.77 2.13 -3.27
C VAL A 318 -4.82 1.13 -3.82
N GLY A 319 -5.58 1.53 -4.85
CA GLY A 319 -6.69 0.73 -5.42
C GLY A 319 -8.10 0.96 -4.82
N LEU A 320 -8.22 1.48 -3.59
CA LEU A 320 -9.52 1.76 -2.96
C LEU A 320 -10.02 3.20 -3.23
N PRO A 321 -11.26 3.42 -3.74
CA PRO A 321 -11.78 4.76 -3.94
C PRO A 321 -12.35 5.36 -2.66
N GLY A 322 -12.26 6.70 -2.56
CA GLY A 322 -12.73 7.47 -1.43
C GLY A 322 -11.63 7.87 -0.44
N PHE A 323 -11.99 8.73 0.52
CA PHE A 323 -11.06 9.27 1.51
C PHE A 323 -10.64 8.23 2.55
N TRP A 324 -11.55 7.34 2.96
CA TRP A 324 -11.35 6.31 3.97
C TRP A 324 -10.99 4.98 3.31
N PRO A 325 -9.75 4.49 3.47
CA PRO A 325 -9.26 3.25 2.87
C PRO A 325 -9.52 2.00 3.72
N HIS A 326 -9.80 2.13 5.01
CA HIS A 326 -9.96 0.98 5.90
C HIS A 326 -11.17 1.09 6.81
N ALA A 327 -11.79 -0.04 7.12
CA ALA A 327 -12.86 -0.17 8.10
C ALA A 327 -12.61 -1.37 9.00
N ALA A 328 -12.98 -1.24 10.28
CA ALA A 328 -12.86 -2.29 11.26
C ALA A 328 -14.06 -2.28 12.22
N LEU A 329 -14.25 -3.39 12.92
CA LEU A 329 -15.30 -3.54 13.93
C LEU A 329 -14.69 -3.47 15.32
N TYR A 330 -15.08 -2.47 16.11
CA TYR A 330 -14.72 -2.43 17.52
C TYR A 330 -15.54 -3.48 18.28
N SER A 331 -14.89 -4.57 18.69
CA SER A 331 -15.54 -5.65 19.44
C SER A 331 -15.52 -5.40 20.95
N GLY A 332 -14.61 -4.55 21.42
CA GLY A 332 -14.24 -4.48 22.83
C GLY A 332 -13.39 -5.68 23.26
N SER A 333 -12.76 -5.59 24.42
CA SER A 333 -12.07 -6.75 25.00
C SER A 333 -13.07 -7.84 25.42
N GLN A 334 -12.60 -9.06 25.71
CA GLN A 334 -13.46 -10.10 26.29
C GLN A 334 -14.24 -9.61 27.52
N GLN A 335 -13.61 -8.76 28.34
CA GLN A 335 -14.26 -8.18 29.51
C GLN A 335 -15.36 -7.18 29.12
N ASP A 336 -15.14 -6.37 28.08
CA ASP A 336 -16.15 -5.44 27.57
C ASP A 336 -17.35 -6.21 26.97
N ILE A 337 -17.08 -7.31 26.25
CA ILE A 337 -18.12 -8.20 25.71
C ILE A 337 -18.94 -8.80 26.85
N GLN A 338 -18.31 -9.41 27.84
CA GLN A 338 -19.00 -9.98 29.01
C GLN A 338 -19.87 -8.92 29.71
N LYS A 339 -19.29 -7.76 30.00
CA LYS A 339 -19.99 -6.67 30.70
C LYS A 339 -21.17 -6.12 29.90
N THR A 340 -21.05 -6.06 28.58
CA THR A 340 -22.07 -5.46 27.71
C THR A 340 -23.22 -6.42 27.42
N PHE A 341 -22.93 -7.70 27.19
CA PHE A 341 -23.89 -8.62 26.59
C PHE A 341 -24.40 -9.72 27.54
N ASP A 342 -23.59 -10.18 28.50
CA ASP A 342 -23.92 -11.40 29.24
C ASP A 342 -25.10 -11.23 30.21
N ALA A 343 -25.44 -9.98 30.59
CA ALA A 343 -26.57 -9.68 31.47
C ALA A 343 -27.84 -9.24 30.71
N ASP A 344 -27.78 -9.08 29.38
CA ASP A 344 -28.92 -8.61 28.59
C ASP A 344 -29.90 -9.77 28.31
N ALA A 345 -31.18 -9.56 28.62
CA ALA A 345 -32.19 -10.62 28.56
C ALA A 345 -32.49 -11.10 27.12
N GLU A 346 -32.51 -10.19 26.14
CA GLU A 346 -32.79 -10.55 24.75
C GLU A 346 -31.58 -11.23 24.12
N VAL A 347 -30.36 -10.80 24.47
CA VAL A 347 -29.12 -11.50 24.09
C VAL A 347 -29.10 -12.91 24.69
N GLN A 348 -29.34 -13.06 26.01
CA GLN A 348 -29.35 -14.37 26.65
C GLN A 348 -30.35 -15.33 26.00
N LYS A 349 -31.55 -14.83 25.70
CA LYS A 349 -32.59 -15.59 25.00
C LYS A 349 -32.16 -15.98 23.60
N ARG A 350 -31.48 -15.09 22.85
CA ARG A 350 -31.05 -15.35 21.47
C ARG A 350 -29.94 -16.39 21.35
N PHE A 351 -29.04 -16.42 22.33
CA PHE A 351 -27.83 -17.26 22.34
C PHE A 351 -27.86 -18.39 23.37
N ASP A 352 -29.02 -18.65 24.00
CA ASP A 352 -29.24 -19.72 24.97
C ASP A 352 -28.25 -19.66 26.16
N GLY A 353 -28.13 -18.46 26.76
CA GLY A 353 -27.29 -18.19 27.93
C GLY A 353 -26.28 -17.05 27.73
N SER A 354 -25.13 -17.12 28.41
CA SER A 354 -24.09 -16.09 28.31
C SER A 354 -23.56 -16.00 26.88
N PHE A 355 -23.54 -14.78 26.33
CA PHE A 355 -23.03 -14.53 24.99
C PHE A 355 -21.53 -14.84 24.90
N SER A 356 -20.75 -14.46 25.90
CA SER A 356 -19.32 -14.78 25.94
C SER A 356 -19.04 -16.29 25.96
N ALA A 357 -19.84 -17.06 26.71
CA ALA A 357 -19.74 -18.52 26.72
C ALA A 357 -20.13 -19.13 25.36
N HIS A 358 -21.14 -18.57 24.69
CA HIS A 358 -21.52 -18.96 23.34
C HIS A 358 -20.39 -18.70 22.34
N LEU A 359 -19.75 -17.53 22.37
CA LEU A 359 -18.61 -17.20 21.51
C LEU A 359 -17.42 -18.13 21.76
N ALA A 360 -17.09 -18.40 23.03
CA ALA A 360 -16.01 -19.31 23.40
C ALA A 360 -16.24 -20.74 22.84
N LYS A 361 -17.50 -21.19 22.83
CA LYS A 361 -17.88 -22.51 22.31
C LYS A 361 -17.91 -22.57 20.78
N LYS A 362 -18.47 -21.56 20.12
CA LYS A 362 -18.67 -21.54 18.65
C LYS A 362 -17.44 -21.07 17.87
N HIS A 363 -16.68 -20.16 18.44
CA HIS A 363 -15.53 -19.51 17.81
C HIS A 363 -14.29 -19.57 18.71
N PRO A 364 -13.83 -20.77 19.13
CA PRO A 364 -12.78 -20.91 20.15
C PRO A 364 -11.45 -20.24 19.75
N ALA A 365 -11.08 -20.28 18.46
CA ALA A 365 -9.87 -19.64 17.97
C ALA A 365 -9.96 -18.10 18.03
N ALA A 366 -11.07 -17.54 17.54
CA ALA A 366 -11.29 -16.09 17.55
C ALA A 366 -11.45 -15.56 18.99
N TRP A 367 -12.18 -16.30 19.83
CA TRP A 367 -12.33 -15.98 21.25
C TRP A 367 -10.98 -15.99 21.96
N LYS A 368 -10.15 -17.02 21.74
CA LYS A 368 -8.79 -17.06 22.29
C LYS A 368 -7.98 -15.84 21.86
N ALA A 369 -7.98 -15.50 20.57
CA ALA A 369 -7.25 -14.34 20.05
C ALA A 369 -7.74 -13.01 20.66
N LEU A 370 -9.04 -12.84 20.90
CA LEU A 370 -9.57 -11.66 21.63
C LEU A 370 -9.13 -11.59 23.10
N GLY A 371 -8.72 -12.72 23.69
CA GLY A 371 -8.16 -12.77 25.04
C GLY A 371 -6.67 -12.45 25.12
N GLU A 372 -6.00 -12.31 23.97
CA GLU A 372 -4.58 -11.99 23.89
C GLU A 372 -4.30 -10.49 24.02
N ARG A 373 -3.02 -10.16 24.17
CA ARG A 373 -2.50 -8.80 24.26
C ARG A 373 -1.41 -8.60 23.22
N ASP A 374 -1.30 -7.38 22.71
CA ASP A 374 -0.22 -7.01 21.81
C ASP A 374 1.14 -6.95 22.53
N ALA A 375 2.21 -6.69 21.78
CA ALA A 375 3.57 -6.59 22.31
C ALA A 375 3.76 -5.46 23.34
N ALA A 376 2.90 -4.43 23.31
CA ALA A 376 2.88 -3.33 24.28
C ALA A 376 1.97 -3.62 25.49
N GLY A 377 1.32 -4.78 25.53
CA GLY A 377 0.44 -5.23 26.60
C GLY A 377 -0.99 -4.71 26.48
N HIS A 378 -1.40 -4.10 25.37
CA HIS A 378 -2.79 -3.68 25.18
C HIS A 378 -3.68 -4.88 24.80
N PRO A 379 -4.89 -5.00 25.37
CA PRO A 379 -5.79 -6.10 25.04
C PRO A 379 -6.34 -5.96 23.63
N HIS A 380 -6.50 -7.10 22.95
CA HIS A 380 -7.23 -7.13 21.69
C HIS A 380 -8.68 -6.69 21.89
N SER A 381 -9.15 -5.83 20.99
CA SER A 381 -10.49 -5.21 21.07
C SER A 381 -11.06 -4.77 19.72
N VAL A 382 -10.36 -5.05 18.62
CA VAL A 382 -10.79 -4.77 17.25
C VAL A 382 -10.76 -6.06 16.45
N VAL A 383 -11.78 -6.28 15.62
CA VAL A 383 -11.84 -7.36 14.63
C VAL A 383 -11.79 -6.71 13.25
N GLU A 384 -10.81 -7.08 12.44
CA GLU A 384 -10.56 -6.45 11.14
C GLU A 384 -10.05 -7.47 10.11
N ALA A 385 -10.29 -7.20 8.83
CA ALA A 385 -9.65 -7.92 7.73
C ALA A 385 -8.48 -7.10 7.22
N VAL A 386 -7.27 -7.62 7.37
CA VAL A 386 -6.00 -7.01 6.91
C VAL A 386 -5.21 -8.05 6.11
N SER A 387 -4.00 -7.75 5.63
CA SER A 387 -3.22 -8.64 4.76
C SER A 387 -3.03 -10.06 5.30
N GLU A 388 -2.99 -10.21 6.61
CA GLU A 388 -2.84 -11.44 7.39
C GLU A 388 -4.14 -12.26 7.46
N GLY A 389 -5.25 -11.70 6.95
CA GLY A 389 -6.60 -12.24 7.03
C GLY A 389 -7.47 -11.52 8.04
N VAL A 390 -8.56 -12.16 8.45
CA VAL A 390 -9.43 -11.66 9.52
C VAL A 390 -8.81 -11.99 10.88
N VAL A 391 -8.45 -10.96 11.63
CA VAL A 391 -7.68 -11.07 12.88
C VAL A 391 -8.33 -10.27 14.01
N ALA A 392 -7.85 -10.51 15.24
CA ALA A 392 -8.14 -9.69 16.41
C ALA A 392 -6.88 -8.91 16.78
N GLN A 393 -7.01 -7.60 16.97
CA GLN A 393 -5.91 -6.68 17.25
C GLN A 393 -6.24 -5.74 18.40
N SER A 394 -5.21 -5.14 19.01
CA SER A 394 -5.42 -4.05 19.96
C SER A 394 -5.96 -2.81 19.24
N PHE A 395 -6.76 -2.01 19.95
CA PHE A 395 -7.24 -0.73 19.43
C PHE A 395 -6.08 0.19 19.08
N GLU A 396 -5.02 0.16 19.89
CA GLU A 396 -3.82 0.96 19.73
C GLU A 396 -3.04 0.59 18.45
N HIS A 397 -3.00 -0.70 18.11
CA HIS A 397 -2.39 -1.18 16.87
C HIS A 397 -3.24 -0.82 15.64
N SER A 398 -4.53 -1.16 15.66
CA SER A 398 -5.46 -0.87 14.55
C SER A 398 -5.54 0.63 14.30
N CYS A 399 -5.97 1.42 15.29
CA CYS A 399 -6.23 2.85 15.15
C CYS A 399 -5.00 3.75 15.33
N GLY A 400 -3.80 3.19 15.42
CA GLY A 400 -2.54 3.93 15.34
C GLY A 400 -2.33 4.50 13.93
N ALA A 401 -3.11 5.52 13.58
CA ALA A 401 -3.26 6.04 12.22
C ALA A 401 -3.24 7.58 12.18
N ASP A 402 -3.54 8.16 11.01
CA ASP A 402 -3.57 9.61 10.82
C ASP A 402 -4.97 10.19 10.95
N TYR A 403 -5.99 9.42 10.58
CA TYR A 403 -7.40 9.72 10.82
C TYR A 403 -8.09 8.48 11.33
N VAL A 404 -8.97 8.66 12.31
CA VAL A 404 -9.85 7.60 12.81
C VAL A 404 -11.19 8.24 13.16
N ALA A 405 -12.28 7.69 12.64
CA ALA A 405 -13.62 8.05 13.08
C ALA A 405 -14.37 6.81 13.57
N ALA A 406 -15.22 7.00 14.57
CA ALA A 406 -16.13 5.99 15.07
C ALA A 406 -17.59 6.37 14.81
N LEU A 407 -18.32 5.43 14.22
CA LEU A 407 -19.75 5.51 13.93
C LEU A 407 -20.46 4.36 14.64
N ARG A 408 -21.51 4.63 15.41
CA ARG A 408 -22.25 3.59 16.14
C ARG A 408 -23.51 3.19 15.39
N PRO A 409 -23.73 1.90 15.11
CA PRO A 409 -24.99 1.42 14.57
C PRO A 409 -26.14 1.63 15.55
N LYS A 410 -27.25 2.19 15.07
CA LYS A 410 -28.50 2.34 15.83
C LYS A 410 -29.34 1.07 15.73
N LEU A 411 -28.77 -0.04 16.20
CA LEU A 411 -29.40 -1.36 16.22
C LEU A 411 -29.65 -1.82 17.67
N PRO A 412 -30.65 -2.68 17.92
CA PRO A 412 -30.83 -3.32 19.22
C PRO A 412 -29.59 -4.10 19.65
N LEU A 413 -29.35 -4.19 20.96
CA LEU A 413 -28.13 -4.82 21.48
C LEU A 413 -27.98 -6.29 21.06
N VAL A 414 -29.10 -7.02 20.92
CA VAL A 414 -29.13 -8.40 20.40
C VAL A 414 -28.65 -8.51 18.94
N GLU A 415 -28.93 -7.50 18.11
CA GLU A 415 -28.44 -7.43 16.73
C GLU A 415 -26.96 -7.04 16.68
N ILE A 416 -26.50 -6.19 17.61
CA ILE A 416 -25.08 -5.91 17.79
C ILE A 416 -24.32 -7.20 18.16
N ALA A 417 -24.84 -7.97 19.12
CA ALA A 417 -24.27 -9.27 19.51
C ALA A 417 -24.25 -10.26 18.34
N ALA A 418 -25.34 -10.36 17.57
CA ALA A 418 -25.39 -11.18 16.37
C ALA A 418 -24.38 -10.74 15.31
N GLY A 419 -24.15 -9.42 15.15
CA GLY A 419 -23.14 -8.91 14.24
C GLY A 419 -21.72 -9.23 14.67
N LEU A 420 -21.42 -9.13 15.96
CA LEU A 420 -20.14 -9.55 16.52
C LEU A 420 -19.92 -11.06 16.34
N GLU A 421 -20.91 -11.91 16.61
CA GLU A 421 -20.78 -13.35 16.34
C GLU A 421 -20.51 -13.62 14.85
N ARG A 422 -21.23 -12.94 13.95
CA ARG A 422 -21.02 -13.08 12.50
C ARG A 422 -19.61 -12.71 12.07
N SER A 423 -19.06 -11.59 12.55
CA SER A 423 -17.69 -11.20 12.21
C SER A 423 -16.67 -12.27 12.61
N LEU A 424 -16.85 -12.91 13.76
CA LEU A 424 -15.97 -13.99 14.23
C LEU A 424 -16.07 -15.29 13.40
N ARG A 425 -17.14 -15.50 12.62
CA ARG A 425 -17.23 -16.62 11.65
C ARG A 425 -16.23 -16.50 10.50
N TYR A 426 -15.79 -15.28 10.21
CA TYR A 426 -14.82 -14.99 9.17
C TYR A 426 -13.37 -15.02 9.69
N PHE A 427 -13.16 -15.18 11.01
CA PHE A 427 -11.84 -15.21 11.63
C PHE A 427 -10.90 -16.21 10.95
N GLY A 428 -9.68 -15.77 10.62
CA GLY A 428 -8.66 -16.54 9.93
C GLY A 428 -8.86 -16.71 8.42
N ARG A 429 -9.95 -16.20 7.83
CA ARG A 429 -10.09 -16.20 6.36
C ARG A 429 -9.08 -15.24 5.73
N PRO A 430 -8.48 -15.60 4.58
CA PRO A 430 -7.52 -14.74 3.89
C PRO A 430 -8.15 -13.43 3.42
N TYR A 431 -7.32 -12.39 3.29
CA TYR A 431 -7.73 -11.11 2.72
C TYR A 431 -8.00 -11.22 1.22
N ASP A 432 -9.02 -10.52 0.73
CA ASP A 432 -9.26 -10.43 -0.70
C ASP A 432 -8.54 -9.24 -1.35
N PHE A 433 -7.34 -9.50 -1.87
CA PHE A 433 -6.58 -8.50 -2.61
C PHE A 433 -7.11 -8.24 -4.03
N ASP A 434 -8.01 -9.09 -4.55
CA ASP A 434 -8.61 -8.94 -5.87
C ASP A 434 -9.93 -8.15 -5.82
N PHE A 435 -10.38 -7.76 -4.61
CA PHE A 435 -11.63 -7.03 -4.35
C PHE A 435 -12.83 -7.67 -5.08
N ASP A 436 -12.91 -9.00 -5.05
CA ASP A 436 -13.95 -9.82 -5.63
C ASP A 436 -15.07 -10.10 -4.62
N PHE A 437 -16.01 -9.16 -4.52
CA PHE A 437 -17.19 -9.26 -3.63
C PHE A 437 -18.19 -10.37 -4.03
N ALA A 438 -17.85 -11.26 -4.97
CA ALA A 438 -18.73 -12.32 -5.47
C ALA A 438 -18.62 -13.63 -4.69
N THR A 439 -17.55 -13.86 -3.91
CA THR A 439 -17.37 -15.08 -3.11
C THR A 439 -16.99 -14.76 -1.68
N ASP A 440 -17.39 -15.61 -0.74
CA ASP A 440 -17.07 -15.44 0.68
C ASP A 440 -15.70 -16.07 1.06
N ASP A 441 -14.94 -16.61 0.10
CA ASP A 441 -13.69 -17.36 0.34
C ASP A 441 -12.54 -16.46 0.83
N ARG A 442 -12.64 -15.16 0.55
CA ARG A 442 -11.72 -14.10 0.99
C ARG A 442 -12.55 -12.89 1.38
N VAL A 443 -12.05 -12.04 2.29
CA VAL A 443 -12.84 -10.92 2.84
C VAL A 443 -12.07 -9.60 2.76
N VAL A 444 -12.73 -8.55 2.27
CA VAL A 444 -12.24 -7.16 2.32
C VAL A 444 -12.62 -6.50 3.66
N CYS A 445 -11.84 -5.52 4.14
CA CYS A 445 -12.09 -4.84 5.42
C CYS A 445 -13.52 -4.29 5.59
N SER A 446 -14.06 -3.59 4.59
CA SER A 446 -15.45 -3.10 4.60
C SER A 446 -16.48 -4.23 4.45
N GLU A 447 -16.14 -5.29 3.71
CA GLU A 447 -17.01 -6.46 3.55
C GLU A 447 -17.22 -7.17 4.89
N LEU A 448 -16.18 -7.33 5.71
CA LEU A 448 -16.30 -7.91 7.04
C LEU A 448 -17.35 -7.16 7.89
N VAL A 449 -17.29 -5.83 7.87
CA VAL A 449 -18.24 -4.96 8.60
C VAL A 449 -19.66 -5.09 8.03
N ILE A 450 -19.80 -5.20 6.71
CA ILE A 450 -21.11 -5.37 6.06
C ILE A 450 -21.70 -6.74 6.36
N LYS A 451 -20.91 -7.81 6.31
CA LYS A 451 -21.35 -9.16 6.67
C LYS A 451 -21.71 -9.24 8.16
N ALA A 452 -21.00 -8.50 9.01
CA ALA A 452 -21.36 -8.36 10.42
C ALA A 452 -22.72 -7.65 10.62
N TYR A 453 -23.07 -6.69 9.77
CA TYR A 453 -24.33 -5.94 9.88
C TYR A 453 -25.30 -6.17 8.73
N GLU A 454 -25.19 -7.30 8.05
CA GLU A 454 -26.08 -7.63 6.93
C GLU A 454 -27.50 -7.78 7.48
N ALA A 455 -28.50 -7.35 6.71
CA ALA A 455 -29.89 -7.55 7.09
C ALA A 455 -30.20 -9.05 7.19
N THR A 456 -30.77 -9.47 8.31
CA THR A 456 -31.26 -10.83 8.54
C THR A 456 -32.74 -10.73 8.93
N GLU A 457 -33.49 -11.82 8.87
CA GLU A 457 -34.83 -11.82 9.47
C GLU A 457 -34.68 -12.21 10.96
N PRO A 458 -35.02 -11.35 11.94
CA PRO A 458 -35.72 -10.05 11.84
C PRO A 458 -34.83 -8.77 11.84
N GLY A 459 -33.51 -8.89 11.90
CA GLY A 459 -32.56 -7.78 11.97
C GLY A 459 -32.48 -6.88 10.72
N ALA A 460 -32.89 -5.62 10.83
CA ALA A 460 -32.89 -4.64 9.73
C ALA A 460 -31.50 -4.40 9.07
N GLY A 461 -30.42 -4.64 9.81
CA GLY A 461 -29.03 -4.47 9.37
C GLY A 461 -28.67 -3.03 9.01
N LEU A 462 -27.49 -2.86 8.41
CA LEU A 462 -27.05 -1.62 7.80
C LEU A 462 -27.19 -1.69 6.28
N LYS A 463 -27.56 -0.56 5.67
CA LYS A 463 -27.77 -0.44 4.22
C LYS A 463 -26.87 0.65 3.62
N PRO A 464 -25.53 0.52 3.71
CA PRO A 464 -24.64 1.46 3.06
C PRO A 464 -24.83 1.42 1.54
N PRO A 465 -24.66 2.55 0.85
CA PRO A 465 -24.77 2.61 -0.60
C PRO A 465 -23.71 1.74 -1.27
N TRP A 466 -24.11 1.04 -2.34
CA TRP A 466 -23.20 0.29 -3.18
C TRP A 466 -22.65 1.18 -4.29
N VAL A 467 -21.35 1.07 -4.53
CA VAL A 467 -20.62 1.78 -5.58
C VAL A 467 -19.99 0.78 -6.54
N THR A 468 -19.58 1.26 -7.72
CA THR A 468 -18.85 0.46 -8.70
C THR A 468 -17.37 0.82 -8.69
N VAL A 469 -16.52 -0.12 -8.30
CA VAL A 469 -15.06 0.02 -8.25
C VAL A 469 -14.45 -0.94 -9.28
N ALA A 470 -13.71 -0.40 -10.26
CA ALA A 470 -13.11 -1.19 -11.35
C ALA A 470 -14.10 -2.17 -12.04
N GLY A 471 -15.37 -1.77 -12.20
CA GLY A 471 -16.41 -2.58 -12.82
C GLY A 471 -17.11 -3.59 -11.90
N ARG A 472 -16.72 -3.66 -10.62
CA ARG A 472 -17.31 -4.55 -9.60
C ARG A 472 -18.14 -3.76 -8.60
N ARG A 473 -19.24 -4.35 -8.13
CA ARG A 473 -20.10 -3.76 -7.10
C ARG A 473 -19.44 -3.96 -5.74
N ALA A 474 -19.24 -2.88 -4.99
CA ALA A 474 -18.53 -2.86 -3.73
C ALA A 474 -19.15 -1.83 -2.77
N VAL A 475 -18.82 -1.93 -1.50
CA VAL A 475 -19.03 -0.85 -0.53
C VAL A 475 -17.66 -0.56 0.05
N THR A 476 -17.15 0.65 -0.17
CA THR A 476 -15.86 1.06 0.40
C THR A 476 -16.06 1.57 1.82
N PRO A 477 -14.99 1.64 2.65
CA PRO A 477 -15.09 2.23 3.98
C PRO A 477 -15.67 3.66 4.00
N THR A 478 -15.43 4.44 2.94
CA THR A 478 -16.00 5.79 2.78
C THR A 478 -17.53 5.78 2.76
N GLU A 479 -18.15 4.70 2.28
CA GLU A 479 -19.61 4.60 2.17
C GLU A 479 -20.31 4.51 3.53
N PHE A 480 -19.64 4.05 4.59
CA PHE A 480 -20.19 4.14 5.96
C PHE A 480 -20.34 5.60 6.40
N VAL A 481 -19.36 6.45 6.05
CA VAL A 481 -19.44 7.88 6.33
C VAL A 481 -20.49 8.55 5.44
N ARG A 482 -20.60 8.17 4.16
CA ARG A 482 -21.67 8.68 3.28
C ARG A 482 -23.05 8.30 3.80
N LEU A 483 -23.24 7.07 4.30
CA LEU A 483 -24.48 6.64 4.94
C LEU A 483 -24.82 7.56 6.12
N PHE A 484 -23.89 7.72 7.07
CA PHE A 484 -24.04 8.64 8.21
C PHE A 484 -24.43 10.06 7.78
N VAL A 485 -23.73 10.62 6.78
CA VAL A 485 -23.98 11.99 6.29
C VAL A 485 -25.37 12.11 5.67
N SER A 486 -25.75 11.17 4.81
CA SER A 486 -27.01 11.20 4.06
C SER A 486 -28.25 11.10 4.96
N GLU A 487 -28.13 10.48 6.12
CA GLU A 487 -29.23 10.25 7.06
C GLU A 487 -29.14 11.16 8.30
N ARG A 488 -28.15 12.04 8.37
CA ARG A 488 -27.89 12.86 9.54
C ARG A 488 -29.10 13.72 9.91
N GLY A 489 -29.50 13.65 11.17
CA GLY A 489 -30.65 14.39 11.71
C GLY A 489 -32.01 13.79 11.35
N LYS A 490 -32.06 12.66 10.62
CA LYS A 490 -33.31 11.99 10.26
C LYS A 490 -33.67 10.92 11.30
N PRO A 491 -34.97 10.70 11.58
CA PRO A 491 -35.41 9.62 12.48
C PRO A 491 -34.89 8.23 12.09
N GLU A 492 -34.82 7.97 10.79
CA GLU A 492 -34.37 6.71 10.18
C GLU A 492 -32.86 6.52 10.13
N ALA A 493 -32.07 7.44 10.69
CA ALA A 493 -30.61 7.34 10.70
C ALA A 493 -30.14 6.01 11.30
N GLN A 494 -29.34 5.28 10.51
CA GLN A 494 -28.77 3.97 10.85
C GLN A 494 -27.47 4.08 11.65
N LEU A 495 -26.76 5.20 11.55
CA LEU A 495 -25.49 5.45 12.22
C LEU A 495 -25.53 6.74 13.04
N GLU A 496 -24.93 6.74 14.22
CA GLU A 496 -24.65 7.94 15.03
C GLU A 496 -23.15 8.24 15.08
N PHE A 497 -22.81 9.52 15.20
CA PHE A 497 -21.43 9.98 15.40
C PHE A 497 -20.97 9.69 16.83
N VAL A 498 -19.80 9.08 16.99
CA VAL A 498 -19.18 8.85 18.32
C VAL A 498 -17.98 9.76 18.53
N TYR A 499 -17.00 9.70 17.62
CA TYR A 499 -15.75 10.45 17.76
C TYR A 499 -15.02 10.57 16.42
N PHE A 500 -14.23 11.62 16.23
CA PHE A 500 -13.37 11.76 15.05
C PHE A 500 -12.04 12.44 15.41
N LEU A 501 -10.96 11.75 15.10
CA LEU A 501 -9.60 12.26 15.13
C LEU A 501 -9.17 12.60 13.70
N GLU A 502 -8.94 13.89 13.45
CA GLU A 502 -8.58 14.42 12.15
C GLU A 502 -7.09 14.75 12.10
N GLY A 503 -6.34 14.05 11.25
CA GLY A 503 -4.94 14.33 10.98
C GLY A 503 -4.72 15.72 10.37
N ARG A 504 -3.64 16.36 10.81
CA ARG A 504 -3.13 17.65 10.33
C ARG A 504 -1.65 17.52 10.00
N GLU A 505 -1.33 17.25 8.75
CA GLU A 505 0.04 17.01 8.28
C GLU A 505 0.98 18.19 8.55
N ARG A 506 0.52 19.43 8.28
CA ARG A 506 1.28 20.66 8.55
C ARG A 506 1.62 20.84 10.03
N GLN A 507 0.71 20.40 10.91
CA GLN A 507 0.86 20.50 12.36
C GLN A 507 1.56 19.28 12.97
N LYS A 508 1.81 18.24 12.16
CA LYS A 508 2.41 16.96 12.59
C LYS A 508 1.67 16.33 13.79
N GLY A 509 0.35 16.41 13.78
CA GLY A 509 -0.51 15.81 14.80
C GLY A 509 -1.95 15.65 14.32
N ALA A 510 -2.83 15.15 15.17
CA ALA A 510 -4.26 15.08 14.93
C ALA A 510 -5.02 15.99 15.90
N VAL A 511 -6.24 16.39 15.53
CA VAL A 511 -7.16 17.15 16.39
C VAL A 511 -8.46 16.38 16.57
N VAL A 512 -9.13 16.59 17.71
CA VAL A 512 -10.50 16.12 17.90
C VAL A 512 -11.41 17.01 17.07
N ALA A 513 -12.13 16.40 16.12
CA ALA A 513 -13.00 17.09 15.19
C ALA A 513 -14.45 16.62 15.36
N ASP A 514 -15.40 17.45 14.94
CA ASP A 514 -16.82 17.20 15.13
C ASP A 514 -17.45 16.42 13.96
N ALA A 515 -18.75 16.14 14.09
CA ALA A 515 -19.55 15.50 13.06
C ALA A 515 -19.61 16.30 11.74
N ASP A 516 -19.50 17.63 11.77
CA ASP A 516 -19.49 18.47 10.58
C ASP A 516 -18.17 18.34 9.81
N ALA A 517 -17.05 18.22 10.52
CA ALA A 517 -15.76 17.94 9.94
C ALA A 517 -15.73 16.54 9.31
N LEU A 518 -16.26 15.53 10.00
CA LEU A 518 -16.38 14.16 9.46
C LEU A 518 -17.26 14.15 8.20
N ALA A 519 -18.36 14.89 8.20
CA ALA A 519 -19.30 14.93 7.08
C ALA A 519 -18.70 15.47 5.77
N LYS A 520 -17.60 16.24 5.86
CA LYS A 520 -16.88 16.76 4.69
C LYS A 520 -15.87 15.75 4.13
N THR A 521 -15.49 14.73 4.90
CA THR A 521 -14.43 13.79 4.50
C THR A 521 -14.76 12.94 3.27
N PRO A 522 -16.00 12.51 2.97
CA PRO A 522 -16.26 11.69 1.78
C PRO A 522 -15.92 12.37 0.45
N GLU A 523 -15.97 13.71 0.42
CA GLU A 523 -15.64 14.51 -0.76
C GLU A 523 -14.18 14.95 -0.81
N ARG A 524 -13.40 14.65 0.23
CA ARG A 524 -11.98 14.97 0.24
C ARG A 524 -11.22 14.00 -0.67
N PRO A 525 -10.19 14.49 -1.37
CA PRO A 525 -9.32 13.61 -2.14
C PRO A 525 -8.62 12.62 -1.21
N LYS A 526 -8.40 11.41 -1.74
CA LYS A 526 -7.66 10.34 -1.08
C LYS A 526 -6.25 10.73 -0.65
N TRP A 527 -5.59 11.57 -1.44
CA TRP A 527 -4.31 12.17 -1.09
C TRP A 527 -4.63 13.61 -0.70
N ASP A 528 -4.82 13.85 0.60
CA ASP A 528 -5.24 15.15 1.15
C ASP A 528 -4.00 16.06 1.22
N VAL A 529 -3.49 16.42 0.03
CA VAL A 529 -2.24 17.19 -0.19
C VAL A 529 -2.42 18.66 0.20
N ALA A 530 -3.66 19.14 0.19
CA ALA A 530 -4.02 20.53 0.44
C ALA A 530 -4.68 20.72 1.82
N GLN A 531 -4.16 20.08 2.87
CA GLN A 531 -4.63 20.32 4.22
C GLN A 531 -4.37 21.78 4.65
N PRO A 532 -5.30 22.43 5.38
CA PRO A 532 -5.13 23.78 5.93
C PRO A 532 -3.83 23.96 6.72
#